data_AF-A0AA41VCI6-F1
#
_entry.id   AF-A0AA41VCI6-F1
#
_cell.length_a   1.000
_cell.length_b   1.000
_cell.length_c   1.000
_cell.angle_alpha   90.00
_cell.angle_beta   90.00
_cell.angle_gamma   90.00
#
_symmetry.space_group_name_H-M   'P 1'
#
loop_
_entity.id
_entity.type
_entity.pdbx_description
1 polymer ?
#
loop_
_entity_poly.entity_id
_entity_poly.type
_entity_poly.pdbx_seq_one_letter_code
_entity_poly.pdbx_strand_id
1 'polypeptide(L)'
;MPPCSICKKNTVSFTNTSYSSYSQYTQVLDGVVVCNSCRGEVGNLMNLINNKDKSISYPADTNWGKRWIEEMVKERDEGWIGFLGDLAVTFREGIHSDIQVKPGSGLPIPAHKFLLATRSEIFKTMLASDTCKAAPNGSISLPEFNHEELKTFLEFMYRGNLAKEKFEKHFYSLSVAADKYVIPHLQKFCEQQLLNMLNSTNALKVLEISEVCSNETLKLAALDAIIKYKDEIVVLPCFEEFAKQNPHLMVHITRASLTYLSGKRIFCGGSNDDTFES
;
A
#
# COMPACT_ATOMS: atom_id res chain seq x y z
N MET A 1 4.35 -36.73 -19.58
CA MET A 1 5.27 -36.55 -18.45
C MET A 1 5.04 -35.16 -17.86
N PRO A 2 4.88 -35.00 -16.55
CA PRO A 2 4.71 -33.68 -15.96
C PRO A 2 5.96 -32.81 -16.20
N PRO A 3 5.78 -31.50 -16.47
CA PRO A 3 6.88 -30.57 -16.58
C PRO A 3 7.52 -30.36 -15.21
N CYS A 4 8.84 -30.10 -15.20
CA CYS A 4 9.57 -29.74 -13.98
C CYS A 4 8.88 -28.57 -13.29
N SER A 5 8.55 -28.72 -12.01
CA SER A 5 7.86 -27.71 -11.22
C SER A 5 8.65 -26.40 -11.10
N ILE A 6 9.96 -26.44 -11.33
CA ILE A 6 10.88 -25.29 -11.21
C ILE A 6 11.10 -24.60 -12.55
N CYS A 7 11.78 -25.25 -13.49
CA CYS A 7 12.13 -24.58 -14.75
C CYS A 7 10.98 -24.56 -15.76
N LYS A 8 9.91 -25.34 -15.54
CA LYS A 8 8.76 -25.55 -16.45
C LYS A 8 9.12 -26.04 -17.88
N LYS A 9 10.40 -26.16 -18.21
CA LYS A 9 10.92 -26.46 -19.57
C LYS A 9 11.20 -27.94 -19.80
N ASN A 10 11.71 -28.66 -18.80
CA ASN A 10 12.09 -30.07 -18.96
C ASN A 10 10.99 -31.00 -18.43
N THR A 11 10.59 -32.01 -19.21
CA THR A 11 9.63 -33.05 -18.79
C THR A 11 10.34 -34.18 -18.04
N VAL A 12 9.71 -34.70 -16.97
CA VAL A 12 10.35 -35.71 -16.12
C VAL A 12 9.98 -37.15 -16.51
N SER A 13 11.03 -37.87 -16.88
CA SER A 13 11.26 -39.32 -16.97
C SER A 13 10.71 -40.27 -15.89
N PHE A 14 9.49 -40.83 -15.95
CA PHE A 14 9.17 -41.98 -15.08
C PHE A 14 9.49 -43.30 -15.79
N THR A 15 10.69 -43.85 -15.57
CA THR A 15 10.97 -45.25 -15.91
C THR A 15 10.75 -46.11 -14.69
N ASN A 16 9.71 -46.94 -14.73
CA ASN A 16 9.42 -47.91 -13.68
C ASN A 16 10.40 -49.08 -13.84
N THR A 17 11.52 -49.06 -13.13
CA THR A 17 12.50 -50.16 -13.15
C THR A 17 12.28 -51.08 -11.96
N SER A 18 11.55 -52.16 -12.19
CA SER A 18 11.89 -53.43 -11.56
C SER A 18 13.11 -54.00 -12.31
N TYR A 19 14.21 -54.16 -11.55
CA TYR A 19 15.52 -54.71 -11.91
C TYR A 19 16.55 -53.80 -12.59
N SER A 20 17.77 -53.86 -12.03
CA SER A 20 19.07 -53.31 -12.47
C SER A 20 19.45 -51.90 -12.00
N SER A 21 20.05 -51.85 -10.80
CA SER A 21 21.17 -51.00 -10.37
C SER A 21 21.58 -49.81 -11.27
N TYR A 22 21.07 -48.62 -10.98
CA TYR A 22 21.81 -47.37 -10.69
C TYR A 22 20.81 -46.21 -10.56
N SER A 23 20.74 -45.64 -9.35
CA SER A 23 20.10 -44.37 -8.94
C SER A 23 18.80 -43.92 -9.62
N GLN A 24 17.69 -43.87 -8.87
CA GLN A 24 16.65 -42.84 -9.01
C GLN A 24 15.72 -42.83 -7.79
N TYR A 25 16.12 -42.07 -6.75
CA TYR A 25 15.23 -41.71 -5.64
C TYR A 25 14.38 -40.51 -6.08
N THR A 26 13.07 -40.69 -6.25
CA THR A 26 12.08 -39.61 -6.33
C THR A 26 11.58 -39.29 -4.93
N GLN A 27 12.06 -38.21 -4.30
CA GLN A 27 11.37 -37.66 -3.13
C GLN A 27 10.15 -36.90 -3.63
N VAL A 28 8.98 -37.53 -3.50
CA VAL A 28 7.69 -36.88 -3.59
C VAL A 28 7.33 -36.41 -2.19
N LEU A 29 7.71 -35.18 -1.87
CA LEU A 29 7.02 -34.40 -0.83
C LEU A 29 6.09 -33.44 -1.59
N ASP A 30 4.79 -33.55 -1.32
CA ASP A 30 3.73 -32.64 -1.79
C ASP A 30 3.68 -32.35 -3.30
N GLY A 31 3.80 -33.39 -4.15
CA GLY A 31 3.45 -33.28 -5.57
C GLY A 31 4.40 -32.45 -6.44
N VAL A 32 5.59 -32.10 -5.94
CA VAL A 32 6.60 -31.35 -6.71
C VAL A 32 7.49 -32.30 -7.51
N VAL A 33 7.51 -32.16 -8.84
CA VAL A 33 8.32 -33.00 -9.74
C VAL A 33 9.49 -32.18 -10.27
N VAL A 34 10.73 -32.58 -9.99
CA VAL A 34 11.94 -31.81 -10.34
C VAL A 34 12.82 -32.58 -11.31
N CYS A 35 13.33 -31.92 -12.37
CA CYS A 35 14.25 -32.54 -13.32
C CYS A 35 15.68 -32.63 -12.76
N ASN A 36 16.51 -33.52 -13.34
CA ASN A 36 17.88 -33.72 -12.89
C ASN A 36 18.73 -32.44 -12.89
N SER A 37 18.54 -31.55 -13.86
CA SER A 37 19.28 -30.28 -13.96
C SER A 37 18.96 -29.30 -12.83
N CYS A 38 17.71 -29.30 -12.33
CA CYS A 38 17.30 -28.44 -11.21
C CYS A 38 17.54 -29.09 -9.84
N ARG A 39 17.91 -30.38 -9.79
CA ARG A 39 18.01 -31.16 -8.55
C ARG A 39 19.12 -30.66 -7.63
N GLY A 40 20.26 -30.26 -8.18
CA GLY A 40 21.40 -29.78 -7.39
C GLY A 40 21.08 -28.49 -6.65
N GLU A 41 20.40 -27.54 -7.30
CA GLU A 41 20.00 -26.27 -6.71
C GLU A 41 18.95 -26.45 -5.61
N VAL A 42 17.98 -27.34 -5.82
CA VAL A 42 17.00 -27.71 -4.78
C VAL A 42 17.67 -28.38 -3.60
N GLY A 43 18.65 -29.25 -3.83
CA GLY A 43 19.43 -29.88 -2.76
C GLY A 43 20.20 -28.85 -1.93
N ASN A 44 20.80 -27.85 -2.57
CA ASN A 44 21.50 -26.77 -1.89
C ASN A 44 20.53 -25.86 -1.11
N LEU A 45 19.36 -25.57 -1.67
CA LEU A 45 18.31 -24.81 -0.99
C LEU A 45 17.78 -25.58 0.23
N MET A 46 17.50 -26.87 0.09
CA MET A 46 17.05 -27.72 1.21
C MET A 46 18.12 -27.87 2.28
N ASN A 47 19.39 -27.95 1.89
CA ASN A 47 20.50 -27.93 2.84
C ASN A 47 20.62 -26.55 3.54
N LEU A 48 20.46 -25.44 2.83
CA LEU A 48 20.42 -24.10 3.43
C LEU A 48 19.25 -23.93 4.41
N ILE A 49 18.09 -24.51 4.10
CA ILE A 49 16.91 -24.53 4.98
C ILE A 49 17.19 -25.40 6.22
N ASN A 50 17.80 -26.57 6.05
CA ASN A 50 18.08 -27.49 7.15
C ASN A 50 19.29 -27.10 8.03
N ASN A 51 20.20 -26.26 7.52
CA ASN A 51 21.42 -25.85 8.23
C ASN A 51 21.29 -24.49 8.94
N LYS A 52 20.19 -23.74 8.72
CA LYS A 52 19.88 -22.57 9.53
C LYS A 52 19.08 -22.98 10.77
N ASP A 53 19.83 -23.13 11.86
CA ASP A 53 19.43 -23.17 13.27
C ASP A 53 18.36 -24.19 13.71
N LYS A 54 18.86 -25.23 14.40
CA LYS A 54 18.12 -26.27 15.13
C LYS A 54 17.32 -25.76 16.36
N SER A 55 16.84 -24.51 16.37
CA SER A 55 16.05 -24.00 17.51
C SER A 55 14.73 -23.33 17.11
N ILE A 56 14.27 -23.46 15.87
CA ILE A 56 12.94 -22.98 15.49
C ILE A 56 12.11 -24.17 15.02
N SER A 57 11.14 -24.59 15.85
CA SER A 57 10.11 -25.53 15.42
C SER A 57 9.14 -24.79 14.51
N TYR A 58 9.20 -25.05 13.20
CA TYR A 58 8.25 -24.48 12.25
C TYR A 58 6.88 -25.19 12.39
N PRO A 59 5.79 -24.46 12.67
CA PRO A 59 4.46 -25.05 12.69
C PRO A 59 4.04 -25.49 11.29
N ALA A 60 3.27 -26.58 11.20
CA ALA A 60 2.87 -27.23 9.94
C ALA A 60 1.84 -26.44 9.12
N ASP A 61 1.56 -25.18 9.44
CA ASP A 61 0.61 -24.36 8.67
C ASP A 61 1.33 -23.63 7.52
N THR A 62 0.65 -23.44 6.38
CA THR A 62 1.21 -22.79 5.19
C THR A 62 1.29 -21.27 5.29
N ASN A 63 0.84 -20.69 6.42
CA ASN A 63 0.78 -19.24 6.64
C ASN A 63 1.89 -18.73 7.55
N TRP A 64 2.74 -19.62 8.08
CA TRP A 64 3.82 -19.25 9.00
C TRP A 64 4.75 -18.20 8.39
N GLY A 65 5.10 -18.32 7.10
CA GLY A 65 5.96 -17.34 6.41
C GLY A 65 5.30 -15.96 6.28
N LYS A 66 3.98 -15.91 6.07
CA LYS A 66 3.22 -14.65 6.03
C LYS A 66 3.20 -14.00 7.43
N ARG A 67 2.93 -14.79 8.46
CA ARG A 67 2.95 -14.33 9.86
C ARG A 67 4.34 -13.85 10.28
N TRP A 68 5.39 -14.54 9.86
CA TRP A 68 6.78 -14.17 10.17
C TRP A 68 7.14 -12.84 9.49
N ILE A 69 6.75 -12.64 8.22
CA ILE A 69 6.92 -11.35 7.53
C ILE A 69 6.10 -10.26 8.23
N GLU A 70 4.85 -10.53 8.58
CA GLU A 70 3.98 -9.59 9.32
C GLU A 70 4.59 -9.24 10.70
N GLU A 71 5.09 -10.22 11.45
CA GLU A 71 5.76 -10.06 12.75
C GLU A 71 7.06 -9.26 12.61
N MET A 72 7.91 -9.55 11.63
CA MET A 72 9.16 -8.81 11.39
C MET A 72 8.91 -7.38 10.91
N VAL A 73 7.89 -7.14 10.09
CA VAL A 73 7.46 -5.78 9.70
C VAL A 73 6.96 -5.01 10.93
N LYS A 74 6.21 -5.68 11.81
CA LYS A 74 5.68 -5.10 13.04
C LYS A 74 6.77 -4.78 14.07
N GLU A 75 7.74 -5.68 14.28
CA GLU A 75 8.89 -5.47 15.16
C GLU A 75 9.81 -4.34 14.65
N ARG A 76 10.01 -4.26 13.33
CA ARG A 76 10.73 -3.15 12.71
C ARG A 76 9.98 -1.83 12.91
N ASP A 77 8.65 -1.82 12.80
CA ASP A 77 7.84 -0.62 13.00
C ASP A 77 7.85 -0.13 14.45
N GLU A 78 7.71 -1.00 15.46
CA GLU A 78 7.62 -0.55 16.86
C GLU A 78 8.91 0.11 17.37
N GLY A 79 10.08 -0.44 17.03
CA GLY A 79 11.37 0.17 17.39
C GLY A 79 11.65 1.49 16.67
N TRP A 80 11.26 1.59 15.40
CA TRP A 80 11.40 2.83 14.62
C TRP A 80 10.39 3.90 15.03
N ILE A 81 9.16 3.51 15.38
CA ILE A 81 8.12 4.39 15.94
C ILE A 81 8.60 4.98 17.27
N GLY A 82 9.29 4.20 18.10
CA GLY A 82 9.95 4.68 19.31
C GLY A 82 11.01 5.73 19.02
N PHE A 83 11.94 5.45 18.10
CA PHE A 83 13.02 6.38 17.74
C PHE A 83 12.51 7.70 17.13
N LEU A 84 11.49 7.65 16.27
CA LEU A 84 10.86 8.86 15.73
C LEU A 84 9.88 9.53 16.71
N GLY A 85 9.61 8.88 17.85
CA GLY A 85 8.77 9.42 18.92
C GLY A 85 9.28 10.77 19.43
N ASP A 86 10.60 10.93 19.53
CA ASP A 86 11.25 12.18 19.97
C ASP A 86 10.94 13.35 19.04
N LEU A 87 10.95 13.12 17.72
CA LEU A 87 10.58 14.15 16.75
C LEU A 87 9.13 14.62 16.94
N ALA A 88 8.24 13.72 17.34
CA ALA A 88 6.86 14.07 17.63
C ALA A 88 6.69 14.82 18.95
N VAL A 89 7.57 14.59 19.92
CA VAL A 89 7.66 15.41 21.14
C VAL A 89 8.13 16.81 20.78
N THR A 90 9.22 16.94 20.00
CA THR A 90 9.72 18.24 19.50
C THR A 90 8.62 19.03 18.78
N PHE A 91 7.84 18.37 17.92
CA PHE A 91 6.70 19.01 17.26
C PHE A 91 5.64 19.52 18.25
N ARG A 92 5.26 18.69 19.23
CA ARG A 92 4.21 19.04 20.20
C ARG A 92 4.61 20.19 21.11
N GLU A 93 5.87 20.22 21.51
CA GLU A 93 6.43 21.25 22.39
C GLU A 93 6.87 22.50 21.62
N GLY A 94 6.98 22.42 20.30
CA GLY A 94 7.43 23.53 19.44
C GLY A 94 8.90 23.90 19.66
N ILE A 95 9.71 22.98 20.20
CA ILE A 95 11.12 23.24 20.50
C ILE A 95 11.87 23.50 19.20
N HIS A 96 12.49 24.69 19.09
CA HIS A 96 13.26 25.13 17.92
C HIS A 96 12.48 25.20 16.60
N SER A 97 11.15 25.37 16.64
CA SER A 97 10.37 25.62 15.43
C SER A 97 10.85 26.88 14.72
N ASP A 98 11.05 26.80 13.41
CA ASP A 98 11.62 27.89 12.58
C ASP A 98 10.66 28.34 11.46
N ILE A 99 9.44 27.79 11.44
CA ILE A 99 8.40 28.16 10.48
C ILE A 99 6.98 27.99 11.05
N GLN A 100 6.06 28.82 10.57
CA GLN A 100 4.62 28.71 10.83
C GLN A 100 3.88 28.15 9.61
N VAL A 101 3.09 27.09 9.78
CA VAL A 101 2.23 26.54 8.72
C VAL A 101 0.80 27.00 8.94
N LYS A 102 0.25 27.75 7.99
CA LYS A 102 -1.07 28.37 8.08
C LYS A 102 -2.12 27.48 7.41
N PRO A 103 -3.15 27.01 8.14
CA PRO A 103 -4.29 26.34 7.51
C PRO A 103 -5.19 27.35 6.79
N GLY A 104 -6.12 26.87 5.98
CA GLY A 104 -7.17 27.72 5.39
C GLY A 104 -8.16 28.24 6.43
N SER A 105 -8.31 27.52 7.54
CA SER A 105 -9.11 27.95 8.69
C SER A 105 -8.48 27.53 10.02
N GLY A 106 -8.51 28.44 11.00
CA GLY A 106 -7.95 28.25 12.34
C GLY A 106 -6.53 28.80 12.50
N LEU A 107 -5.89 28.46 13.62
CA LEU A 107 -4.60 29.03 14.01
C LEU A 107 -3.42 28.39 13.25
N PRO A 108 -2.35 29.15 12.95
CA PRO A 108 -1.11 28.60 12.43
C PRO A 108 -0.46 27.60 13.41
N ILE A 109 0.30 26.65 12.87
CA ILE A 109 0.99 25.62 13.66
C ILE A 109 2.51 25.77 13.47
N PRO A 110 3.31 25.88 14.54
CA PRO A 110 4.77 25.88 14.47
C PRO A 110 5.30 24.54 13.94
N ALA A 111 6.32 24.58 13.09
CA ALA A 111 6.96 23.39 12.51
C ALA A 111 8.45 23.64 12.22
N HIS A 112 9.09 22.66 11.56
CA HIS A 112 10.51 22.67 11.23
C HIS A 112 10.73 22.57 9.71
N LYS A 113 11.39 23.58 9.12
CA LYS A 113 11.68 23.64 7.67
C LYS A 113 12.42 22.40 7.20
N PHE A 114 13.48 22.00 7.91
CA PHE A 114 14.28 20.82 7.58
C PHE A 114 13.41 19.56 7.47
N LEU A 115 12.51 19.34 8.43
CA LEU A 115 11.70 18.13 8.44
C LEU A 115 10.68 18.12 7.29
N LEU A 116 10.01 19.26 7.04
CA LEU A 116 9.09 19.39 5.91
C LEU A 116 9.80 19.18 4.56
N ALA A 117 10.95 19.83 4.37
CA ALA A 117 11.75 19.70 3.14
C ALA A 117 12.31 18.29 2.92
N THR A 118 12.61 17.56 4.00
CA THR A 118 13.15 16.19 3.89
C THR A 118 12.07 15.19 3.46
N ARG A 119 10.80 15.45 3.77
CA ARG A 119 9.69 14.53 3.53
C ARG A 119 8.88 14.82 2.27
N SER A 120 9.11 15.98 1.63
CA SER A 120 8.40 16.43 0.43
C SER A 120 9.29 17.32 -0.43
N GLU A 121 9.45 16.95 -1.70
CA GLU A 121 10.19 17.78 -2.66
C GLU A 121 9.44 19.09 -2.97
N ILE A 122 8.10 19.07 -2.88
CA ILE A 122 7.28 20.28 -3.02
C ILE A 122 7.56 21.25 -1.87
N PHE A 123 7.61 20.77 -0.62
CA PHE A 123 7.99 21.63 0.50
C PHE A 123 9.45 22.08 0.40
N LYS A 124 10.37 21.22 -0.01
CA LYS A 124 11.77 21.60 -0.22
C LYS A 124 11.89 22.77 -1.21
N THR A 125 11.16 22.70 -2.33
CA THR A 125 11.09 23.75 -3.34
C THR A 125 10.42 25.02 -2.78
N MET A 126 9.27 24.87 -2.11
CA MET A 126 8.52 25.99 -1.52
C MET A 126 9.34 26.77 -0.48
N LEU A 127 10.11 26.04 0.33
CA LEU A 127 10.95 26.58 1.40
C LEU A 127 12.28 27.15 0.89
N ALA A 128 12.69 26.81 -0.34
CA ALA A 128 13.86 27.39 -0.98
C ALA A 128 13.64 28.83 -1.49
N SER A 129 12.42 29.37 -1.39
CA SER A 129 12.13 30.77 -1.72
C SER A 129 12.79 31.75 -0.74
N ASP A 130 13.20 32.92 -1.24
CA ASP A 130 13.90 33.93 -0.43
C ASP A 130 13.06 34.44 0.75
N THR A 131 11.73 34.46 0.59
CA THR A 131 10.75 34.79 1.65
C THR A 131 10.79 33.80 2.81
N CYS A 132 11.05 32.52 2.53
CA CYS A 132 11.18 31.48 3.56
C CYS A 132 12.59 31.38 4.14
N LYS A 133 13.63 31.78 3.38
CA LYS A 133 15.03 31.77 3.82
C LYS A 133 15.37 32.88 4.82
N ALA A 134 14.87 34.10 4.63
CA ALA A 134 15.35 35.29 5.34
C ALA A 134 14.58 35.63 6.63
N ALA A 135 13.35 35.17 6.80
CA ALA A 135 12.51 35.55 7.93
C ALA A 135 12.67 34.60 9.14
N PRO A 136 12.97 35.12 10.35
CA PRO A 136 12.97 34.33 11.59
C PRO A 136 11.62 33.65 11.87
N ASN A 137 10.53 34.21 11.33
CA ASN A 137 9.15 33.74 11.45
C ASN A 137 8.50 33.53 10.08
N GLY A 138 9.23 32.90 9.14
CA GLY A 138 8.68 32.54 7.83
C GLY A 138 7.36 31.77 7.97
N SER A 139 6.47 31.88 7.00
CA SER A 139 5.23 31.11 6.98
C SER A 139 4.90 30.58 5.60
N ILE A 140 4.37 29.37 5.55
CA ILE A 140 3.73 28.80 4.35
C ILE A 140 2.25 28.59 4.61
N SER A 141 1.44 28.58 3.55
CA SER A 141 -0.01 28.40 3.64
C SER A 141 -0.42 27.11 2.95
N LEU A 142 -1.20 26.28 3.65
CA LEU A 142 -1.82 25.05 3.15
C LEU A 142 -3.35 25.19 3.29
N PRO A 143 -3.99 25.98 2.39
CA PRO A 143 -5.37 26.42 2.54
C PRO A 143 -6.41 25.28 2.44
N GLU A 144 -6.04 24.13 1.89
CA GLU A 144 -6.90 22.95 1.81
C GLU A 144 -7.20 22.30 3.17
N PHE A 145 -6.42 22.61 4.20
CA PHE A 145 -6.59 22.04 5.51
C PHE A 145 -7.30 23.01 6.45
N ASN A 146 -8.19 22.48 7.29
CA ASN A 146 -8.50 23.11 8.56
C ASN A 146 -7.40 22.82 9.60
N HIS A 147 -7.44 23.51 10.75
CA HIS A 147 -6.44 23.36 11.80
C HIS A 147 -6.26 21.90 12.29
N GLU A 148 -7.33 21.12 12.43
CA GLU A 148 -7.25 19.75 12.93
C GLU A 148 -6.64 18.80 11.89
N GLU A 149 -7.03 18.94 10.63
CA GLU A 149 -6.45 18.19 9.52
C GLU A 149 -4.96 18.52 9.35
N LEU A 150 -4.60 19.80 9.41
CA LEU A 150 -3.22 20.24 9.33
C LEU A 150 -2.39 19.67 10.47
N LYS A 151 -2.91 19.70 11.71
CA LYS A 151 -2.24 19.10 12.87
C LYS A 151 -2.02 17.60 12.67
N THR A 152 -3.00 16.90 12.10
CA THR A 152 -2.92 15.46 11.81
C THR A 152 -1.89 15.16 10.74
N PHE A 153 -1.91 15.94 9.65
CA PHE A 153 -0.92 15.87 8.58
C PHE A 153 0.49 16.09 9.11
N LEU A 154 0.71 17.15 9.89
CA LEU A 154 2.01 17.42 10.49
C LEU A 154 2.42 16.31 11.45
N GLU A 155 1.54 15.79 12.31
CA GLU A 155 1.89 14.65 13.17
C GLU A 155 2.40 13.45 12.38
N PHE A 156 1.76 13.12 11.24
CA PHE A 156 2.26 12.08 10.34
C PHE A 156 3.66 12.45 9.80
N MET A 157 3.91 13.70 9.42
CA MET A 157 5.22 14.13 8.92
C MET A 157 6.34 13.89 9.94
N TYR A 158 6.08 14.01 11.25
CA TYR A 158 7.08 13.71 12.28
C TYR A 158 7.18 12.21 12.58
N ARG A 159 6.05 11.51 12.68
CA ARG A 159 6.00 10.10 13.16
C ARG A 159 6.12 9.05 12.08
N GLY A 160 5.66 9.35 10.87
CA GLY A 160 5.50 8.39 9.77
C GLY A 160 4.33 7.43 9.92
N ASN A 161 3.46 7.62 10.93
CA ASN A 161 2.29 6.79 11.20
C ASN A 161 1.20 7.59 11.95
N LEU A 162 -0.05 7.10 11.92
CA LEU A 162 -1.20 7.63 12.65
C LEU A 162 -2.02 6.49 13.27
N ALA A 163 -2.67 6.78 14.40
CA ALA A 163 -3.69 5.89 14.95
C ALA A 163 -4.86 5.75 13.95
N LYS A 164 -5.48 4.57 13.92
CA LYS A 164 -6.54 4.23 12.96
C LYS A 164 -7.68 5.24 12.99
N GLU A 165 -8.21 5.56 14.18
CA GLU A 165 -9.34 6.46 14.35
C GLU A 165 -9.03 7.87 13.84
N LYS A 166 -7.78 8.30 13.99
CA LYS A 166 -7.30 9.60 13.53
C LYS A 166 -7.16 9.66 12.02
N PHE A 167 -6.68 8.58 11.40
CA PHE A 167 -6.65 8.45 9.95
C PHE A 167 -8.07 8.40 9.37
N GLU A 168 -8.96 7.57 9.91
CA GLU A 168 -10.35 7.42 9.44
C GLU A 168 -11.14 8.73 9.49
N LYS A 169 -10.80 9.64 10.41
CA LYS A 169 -11.42 10.97 10.46
C LYS A 169 -10.97 11.90 9.32
N HIS A 170 -9.72 11.77 8.86
CA HIS A 170 -9.05 12.75 7.99
C HIS A 170 -8.49 12.14 6.69
N PHE A 171 -8.91 10.91 6.32
CA PHE A 171 -8.29 10.16 5.22
C PHE A 171 -8.36 10.90 3.87
N TYR A 172 -9.43 11.66 3.62
CA TYR A 172 -9.58 12.40 2.37
C TYR A 172 -8.51 13.49 2.23
N SER A 173 -8.43 14.41 3.20
CA SER A 173 -7.47 15.51 3.15
C SER A 173 -6.02 15.01 3.24
N LEU A 174 -5.76 13.94 4.00
CA LEU A 174 -4.45 13.29 4.03
C LEU A 174 -4.06 12.68 2.68
N SER A 175 -4.98 11.99 1.98
CA SER A 175 -4.68 11.36 0.69
C SER A 175 -4.41 12.39 -0.40
N VAL A 176 -5.26 13.42 -0.49
CA VAL A 176 -5.08 14.52 -1.45
C VAL A 176 -3.77 15.26 -1.19
N ALA A 177 -3.42 15.51 0.08
CA ALA A 177 -2.16 16.17 0.42
C ALA A 177 -0.94 15.29 0.15
N ALA A 178 -1.05 13.97 0.35
CA ALA A 178 0.02 13.03 0.04
C ALA A 178 0.44 13.13 -1.43
N ASP A 179 -0.55 13.22 -2.32
CA ASP A 179 -0.34 13.38 -3.75
C ASP A 179 0.15 14.79 -4.11
N LYS A 180 -0.57 15.83 -3.68
CA LYS A 180 -0.26 17.23 -3.95
C LYS A 180 1.15 17.63 -3.51
N TYR A 181 1.60 17.15 -2.35
CA TYR A 181 2.93 17.44 -1.82
C TYR A 181 3.97 16.36 -2.14
N VAL A 182 3.59 15.33 -2.91
CA VAL A 182 4.48 14.24 -3.34
C VAL A 182 5.21 13.65 -2.13
N ILE A 183 4.45 13.00 -1.25
CA ILE A 183 4.95 12.35 -0.02
C ILE A 183 4.75 10.84 -0.16
N PRO A 184 5.71 10.10 -0.73
CA PRO A 184 5.53 8.69 -1.10
C PRO A 184 5.16 7.77 0.07
N HIS A 185 5.69 8.06 1.26
CA HIS A 185 5.38 7.28 2.46
C HIS A 185 3.92 7.48 2.90
N LEU A 186 3.41 8.71 2.83
CA LEU A 186 2.00 8.99 3.12
C LEU A 186 1.08 8.41 2.04
N GLN A 187 1.46 8.47 0.77
CA GLN A 187 0.66 7.87 -0.33
C GLN A 187 0.47 6.37 -0.10
N LYS A 188 1.55 5.64 0.20
CA LYS A 188 1.48 4.19 0.50
C LYS A 188 0.68 3.90 1.77
N PHE A 189 0.88 4.71 2.82
CA PHE A 189 0.13 4.58 4.06
C PHE A 189 -1.38 4.76 3.81
N CYS A 190 -1.77 5.83 3.11
CA CYS A 190 -3.16 6.09 2.75
C CYS A 190 -3.76 4.95 1.93
N GLU A 191 -3.07 4.47 0.89
CA GLU A 191 -3.55 3.35 0.07
C GLU A 191 -3.83 2.11 0.92
N GLN A 192 -2.87 1.69 1.75
CA GLN A 192 -3.01 0.50 2.59
C GLN A 192 -4.16 0.64 3.59
N GLN A 193 -4.27 1.79 4.26
CA GLN A 193 -5.34 2.01 5.23
C GLN A 193 -6.71 2.07 4.55
N LEU A 194 -6.81 2.73 3.40
CA LEU A 194 -8.05 2.81 2.62
C LEU A 194 -8.53 1.44 2.13
N LEU A 195 -7.63 0.60 1.62
CA LEU A 195 -7.95 -0.77 1.24
C LEU A 195 -8.48 -1.59 2.43
N ASN A 196 -7.91 -1.40 3.62
CA ASN A 196 -8.31 -2.13 4.83
C ASN A 196 -9.65 -1.66 5.42
N MET A 197 -10.01 -0.39 5.24
CA MET A 197 -11.24 0.17 5.79
C MET A 197 -12.40 0.25 4.78
N LEU A 198 -12.19 -0.18 3.53
CA LEU A 198 -13.15 -0.03 2.45
C LEU A 198 -14.47 -0.77 2.75
N ASN A 199 -15.59 -0.04 2.69
CA ASN A 199 -16.93 -0.55 2.99
C ASN A 199 -18.01 0.31 2.29
N SER A 200 -19.29 -0.05 2.45
CA SER A 200 -20.40 0.64 1.77
C SER A 200 -20.50 2.14 2.07
N THR A 201 -20.07 2.58 3.26
CA THR A 201 -20.18 3.98 3.70
C THR A 201 -19.11 4.89 3.11
N ASN A 202 -17.93 4.35 2.75
CA ASN A 202 -16.80 5.14 2.27
C ASN A 202 -16.41 4.87 0.81
N ALA A 203 -16.94 3.83 0.17
CA ALA A 203 -16.51 3.42 -1.18
C ALA A 203 -16.58 4.52 -2.24
N LEU A 204 -17.63 5.35 -2.22
CA LEU A 204 -17.75 6.50 -3.13
C LEU A 204 -16.62 7.52 -2.92
N LYS A 205 -16.32 7.86 -1.66
CA LYS A 205 -15.26 8.80 -1.30
C LYS A 205 -13.88 8.24 -1.66
N VAL A 206 -13.67 6.94 -1.49
CA VAL A 206 -12.42 6.27 -1.92
C VAL A 206 -12.28 6.29 -3.44
N LEU A 207 -13.36 6.13 -4.19
CA LEU A 207 -13.34 6.26 -5.64
C LEU A 207 -12.93 7.69 -6.06
N GLU A 208 -13.44 8.74 -5.42
CA GLU A 208 -13.01 10.12 -5.68
C GLU A 208 -11.51 10.30 -5.41
N ILE A 209 -11.03 9.80 -4.26
CA ILE A 209 -9.60 9.88 -3.90
C ILE A 209 -8.75 9.17 -4.95
N SER A 210 -9.18 7.98 -5.39
CA SER A 210 -8.44 7.20 -6.38
C SER A 210 -8.30 7.93 -7.71
N GLU A 211 -9.31 8.71 -8.11
CA GLU A 211 -9.25 9.54 -9.31
C GLU A 211 -8.30 10.72 -9.11
N VAL A 212 -8.48 11.46 -8.02
CA VAL A 212 -7.65 12.64 -7.71
C VAL A 212 -6.17 12.28 -7.63
N CYS A 213 -5.84 11.15 -7.02
CA CYS A 213 -4.47 10.69 -6.83
C CYS A 213 -3.98 9.77 -7.96
N SER A 214 -4.77 9.57 -9.02
CA SER A 214 -4.45 8.62 -10.11
C SER A 214 -4.03 7.22 -9.63
N ASN A 215 -4.70 6.71 -8.59
CA ASN A 215 -4.38 5.45 -7.94
C ASN A 215 -5.29 4.31 -8.45
N GLU A 216 -4.79 3.56 -9.44
CA GLU A 216 -5.58 2.50 -10.08
C GLU A 216 -5.94 1.35 -9.12
N THR A 217 -5.05 1.00 -8.20
CA THR A 217 -5.32 -0.06 -7.20
C THR A 217 -6.53 0.30 -6.34
N LEU A 218 -6.57 1.53 -5.81
CA LEU A 218 -7.72 2.02 -5.06
C LEU A 218 -8.96 2.15 -5.94
N LYS A 219 -8.81 2.57 -7.20
CA LYS A 219 -9.92 2.73 -8.14
C LYS A 219 -10.65 1.42 -8.37
N LEU A 220 -9.89 0.36 -8.69
CA LEU A 220 -10.45 -0.98 -8.91
C LEU A 220 -11.09 -1.52 -7.64
N ALA A 221 -10.42 -1.41 -6.49
CA ALA A 221 -10.97 -1.86 -5.21
C ALA A 221 -12.28 -1.12 -4.84
N ALA A 222 -12.31 0.21 -5.05
CA ALA A 222 -13.49 1.02 -4.78
C ALA A 222 -14.66 0.66 -5.71
N LEU A 223 -14.41 0.46 -7.01
CA LEU A 223 -15.43 -0.01 -7.96
C LEU A 223 -15.99 -1.38 -7.57
N ASP A 224 -15.13 -2.33 -7.22
CA ASP A 224 -15.55 -3.65 -6.74
C ASP A 224 -16.40 -3.55 -5.47
N ALA A 225 -16.01 -2.70 -4.51
CA ALA A 225 -16.79 -2.45 -3.31
C ALA A 225 -18.15 -1.82 -3.63
N ILE A 226 -18.21 -0.84 -4.54
CA ILE A 226 -19.46 -0.21 -4.96
C ILE A 226 -20.41 -1.24 -5.58
N ILE A 227 -19.91 -2.12 -6.44
CA ILE A 227 -20.72 -3.17 -7.06
C ILE A 227 -21.19 -4.18 -6.01
N LYS A 228 -20.30 -4.58 -5.10
CA LYS A 228 -20.60 -5.52 -4.02
C LYS A 228 -21.70 -5.00 -3.09
N TYR A 229 -21.68 -3.71 -2.76
CA TYR A 229 -22.62 -3.07 -1.85
C TYR A 229 -23.66 -2.19 -2.56
N LYS A 230 -23.91 -2.44 -3.86
CA LYS A 230 -24.72 -1.54 -4.69
C LYS A 230 -26.10 -1.25 -4.13
N ASP A 231 -26.76 -2.26 -3.56
CA ASP A 231 -28.13 -2.15 -3.05
C ASP A 231 -28.21 -1.29 -1.78
N GLU A 232 -27.10 -1.17 -1.03
CA GLU A 232 -26.96 -0.24 0.09
C GLU A 232 -26.60 1.17 -0.37
N ILE A 233 -25.75 1.31 -1.40
CA ILE A 233 -25.18 2.59 -1.82
C ILE A 233 -26.16 3.41 -2.66
N VAL A 234 -26.82 2.80 -3.66
CA VAL A 234 -27.59 3.54 -4.68
C VAL A 234 -28.84 4.23 -4.12
N VAL A 235 -29.31 3.81 -2.94
CA VAL A 235 -30.47 4.39 -2.26
C VAL A 235 -30.11 5.58 -1.37
N LEU A 236 -28.82 5.83 -1.15
CA LEU A 236 -28.37 6.91 -0.27
C LEU A 236 -28.40 8.27 -0.99
N PRO A 237 -28.83 9.36 -0.31
CA PRO A 237 -28.77 10.71 -0.89
C PRO A 237 -27.36 11.13 -1.31
N CYS A 238 -26.33 10.63 -0.63
CA CYS A 238 -24.94 10.90 -0.98
C CYS A 238 -24.53 10.32 -2.34
N PHE A 239 -25.21 9.27 -2.83
CA PHE A 239 -24.96 8.73 -4.16
C PHE A 239 -25.46 9.67 -5.26
N GLU A 240 -26.63 10.28 -5.06
CA GLU A 240 -27.15 11.27 -6.01
C GLU A 240 -26.24 12.51 -6.08
N GLU A 241 -25.80 13.00 -4.92
CA GLU A 241 -24.85 14.12 -4.86
C GLU A 241 -23.50 13.77 -5.52
N PHE A 242 -22.98 12.58 -5.23
CA PHE A 242 -21.78 12.06 -5.87
C PHE A 242 -21.94 12.01 -7.40
N ALA A 243 -23.08 11.54 -7.90
CA ALA A 243 -23.34 11.44 -9.33
C ALA A 243 -23.37 12.81 -10.02
N LYS A 244 -23.93 13.83 -9.35
CA LYS A 244 -23.95 15.21 -9.83
C LYS A 244 -22.56 15.82 -9.89
N GLN A 245 -21.75 15.60 -8.85
CA GLN A 245 -20.40 16.16 -8.74
C GLN A 245 -19.39 15.42 -9.63
N ASN A 246 -19.60 14.13 -9.87
CA ASN A 246 -18.65 13.27 -10.56
C ASN A 246 -19.26 12.46 -11.73
N PRO A 247 -19.79 13.10 -12.80
CA PRO A 247 -20.41 12.38 -13.91
C PRO A 247 -19.46 11.37 -14.59
N HIS A 248 -18.15 11.67 -14.65
CA HIS A 248 -17.16 10.77 -15.22
C HIS A 248 -16.97 9.49 -14.38
N LEU A 249 -17.01 9.59 -13.04
CA LEU A 249 -16.95 8.42 -12.16
C LEU A 249 -18.21 7.55 -12.28
N MET A 250 -19.36 8.14 -12.56
CA MET A 250 -20.58 7.38 -12.87
C MET A 250 -20.44 6.50 -14.12
N VAL A 251 -19.69 6.98 -15.12
CA VAL A 251 -19.36 6.19 -16.31
C VAL A 251 -18.47 5.00 -15.92
N HIS A 252 -17.49 5.19 -15.04
CA HIS A 252 -16.66 4.10 -14.53
C HIS A 252 -17.47 3.06 -13.75
N ILE A 253 -18.35 3.49 -12.86
CA ILE A 253 -19.25 2.60 -12.10
C ILE A 253 -20.14 1.79 -13.05
N THR A 254 -20.72 2.44 -14.06
CA THR A 254 -21.61 1.79 -15.03
C THR A 254 -20.85 0.75 -15.86
N ARG A 255 -19.65 1.08 -16.36
CA ARG A 255 -18.79 0.14 -17.09
C ARG A 255 -18.40 -1.07 -16.24
N ALA A 256 -18.01 -0.83 -14.99
CA ALA A 256 -17.64 -1.89 -14.06
C ALA A 256 -18.84 -2.80 -13.75
N SER A 257 -20.04 -2.22 -13.58
CA SER A 257 -21.28 -2.97 -13.35
C SER A 257 -21.65 -3.88 -14.54
N LEU A 258 -21.55 -3.37 -15.77
CA LEU A 258 -21.79 -4.18 -16.98
C LEU A 258 -20.79 -5.33 -17.12
N THR A 259 -19.52 -5.08 -16.78
CA THR A 259 -18.45 -6.08 -16.82
C THR A 259 -18.70 -7.20 -15.79
N TYR A 260 -19.13 -6.83 -14.58
CA TYR A 260 -19.54 -7.76 -13.53
C TYR A 260 -20.73 -8.63 -13.96
N LEU A 261 -21.79 -8.01 -14.52
CA LEU A 261 -22.96 -8.74 -15.03
C LEU A 261 -22.62 -9.70 -16.17
N SER A 262 -21.58 -9.39 -16.94
CA SER A 262 -21.09 -10.24 -18.04
C SER A 262 -20.18 -11.38 -17.57
N GLY A 263 -19.96 -11.55 -16.26
CA GLY A 263 -19.17 -12.65 -15.68
C GLY A 263 -17.65 -12.51 -15.82
N LYS A 264 -17.14 -11.38 -16.34
CA LYS A 264 -15.70 -11.09 -16.38
C LYS A 264 -15.32 -10.38 -15.08
N ARG A 265 -14.67 -11.07 -14.15
CA ARG A 265 -14.08 -10.42 -12.96
C ARG A 265 -12.97 -9.47 -13.41
N ILE A 266 -12.96 -8.25 -12.87
CA ILE A 266 -11.85 -7.32 -13.03
C ILE A 266 -10.68 -7.90 -12.22
N PHE A 267 -9.70 -8.49 -12.89
CA PHE A 267 -8.51 -8.98 -12.24
C PHE A 267 -7.52 -7.83 -12.05
N CYS A 268 -7.23 -7.49 -10.80
CA CYS A 268 -6.00 -6.76 -10.47
C CYS A 268 -4.82 -7.71 -10.66
N GLY A 269 -4.08 -7.55 -11.75
CA GLY A 269 -2.86 -8.33 -12.00
C GLY A 269 -2.22 -7.95 -13.33
N GLY A 270 -1.18 -7.13 -13.30
CA GLY A 270 -0.42 -6.75 -14.48
C GLY A 270 0.39 -7.91 -15.04
N SER A 271 0.37 -8.07 -16.36
CA SER A 271 1.54 -8.31 -17.21
C SER A 271 1.12 -8.02 -18.63
N ASN A 272 1.95 -7.24 -19.33
CA ASN A 272 1.87 -7.06 -20.77
C ASN A 272 1.89 -8.42 -21.46
N ASP A 273 1.00 -8.62 -22.43
CA ASP A 273 1.40 -9.27 -23.68
C ASP A 273 0.49 -8.78 -24.81
N ASP A 274 1.11 -7.95 -25.64
CA ASP A 274 0.69 -7.71 -27.02
C ASP A 274 0.83 -9.03 -27.78
N THR A 275 -0.27 -9.59 -28.27
CA THR A 275 -0.22 -10.45 -29.45
C THR A 275 -1.33 -10.10 -30.42
N PHE A 276 -0.89 -9.37 -31.43
CA PHE A 276 -1.42 -9.29 -32.79
C PHE A 276 -1.76 -10.68 -33.34
N GLU A 277 -2.91 -10.82 -34.00
CA GLU A 277 -3.23 -11.81 -35.06
C GLU A 277 -4.52 -11.30 -35.74
N SER A 278 -4.41 -10.60 -36.87
CA SER A 278 -4.47 -11.11 -38.26
C SER A 278 -5.82 -11.73 -38.63
#